data_AF-A0A5A9PK82-F1
#
_entry.id   AF-A0A5A9PK82-F1
#
_cell.length_a   1.000
_cell.length_b   1.000
_cell.length_c   1.000
_cell.angle_alpha   90.00
_cell.angle_beta   90.00
_cell.angle_gamma   90.00
#
_symmetry.space_group_name_H-M   'P 1'
#
loop_
_entity.id
_entity.type
_entity.pdbx_description
1 polymer ?
#
loop_
_entity_poly.entity_id
_entity_poly.type
_entity_poly.pdbx_seq_one_letter_code
_entity_poly.pdbx_strand_id
1 'polypeptide(L)'
;MSKAGRTDLLTLQCMGWNKMKTKNMCQTICTRYQKTQQNLKKETESLQDMKKELSVDDGILYQWVTDVQEWAHTTSVGNNDAAIQPIRNTIEELSLCIKQRQHRLYRHTATNKGRNKIRRKMNEERKKLSSSIEQHNALVDPSFKVVSIEEVLQNDFVFPWQLTEQDDVNLLTKEKVFDKVMLIQRLEEEQTVLVQEAKQHWLYLRSQEHKLNSLLDTIISGVNPWNLPDDGIQGLQCVLKRKLHELRAHQDTVKTSYQAIDTITEHITVEECEYPNWLEPSEVLYSSSNDLSSDEDDAFLL
;
A
#
# COMPACT_ATOMS: atom_id res chain seq x y z
N MET A 1 -7.42 26.37 -28.92
CA MET A 1 -7.20 24.95 -29.26
C MET A 1 -8.55 24.34 -29.60
N SER A 2 -8.73 23.72 -30.78
CA SER A 2 -10.00 23.11 -31.18
C SER A 2 -10.33 21.88 -30.31
N LYS A 3 -11.60 21.44 -30.30
CA LYS A 3 -12.00 20.21 -29.58
C LYS A 3 -11.21 18.99 -30.08
N ALA A 4 -11.04 18.86 -31.40
CA ALA A 4 -10.22 17.83 -32.03
C ALA A 4 -8.75 17.90 -31.56
N GLY A 5 -8.14 19.09 -31.58
CA GLY A 5 -6.74 19.25 -31.13
C GLY A 5 -6.52 18.92 -29.65
N ARG A 6 -7.53 19.08 -28.79
CA ARG A 6 -7.47 18.62 -27.38
C ARG A 6 -7.54 17.10 -27.27
N THR A 7 -8.43 16.45 -28.02
CA THR A 7 -8.55 14.99 -28.03
C THR A 7 -7.29 14.32 -28.57
N ASP A 8 -6.69 14.86 -29.63
CA ASP A 8 -5.43 14.36 -30.18
C ASP A 8 -4.29 14.48 -29.18
N LEU A 9 -4.21 15.62 -28.47
CA LEU A 9 -3.21 15.83 -27.42
C LEU A 9 -3.34 14.80 -26.29
N LEU A 10 -4.57 14.57 -25.80
CA LEU A 10 -4.82 13.57 -24.76
C LEU A 10 -4.42 12.17 -25.24
N THR A 11 -4.75 11.81 -26.48
CA THR A 11 -4.37 10.52 -27.07
C THR A 11 -2.85 10.36 -27.11
N LEU A 12 -2.12 11.37 -27.59
CA LEU A 12 -0.66 11.36 -27.62
C LEU A 12 -0.05 11.26 -26.22
N GLN A 13 -0.62 11.96 -25.23
CA GLN A 13 -0.18 11.88 -23.84
C GLN A 13 -0.41 10.49 -23.26
N CYS A 14 -1.60 9.91 -23.45
CA CYS A 14 -1.91 8.55 -23.01
C CYS A 14 -0.99 7.51 -23.67
N MET A 15 -0.74 7.64 -24.98
CA MET A 15 0.20 6.78 -25.70
C MET A 15 1.63 6.91 -25.16
N GLY A 16 2.08 8.15 -24.90
CA GLY A 16 3.39 8.42 -24.32
C GLY A 16 3.52 7.81 -22.91
N TRP A 17 2.50 7.98 -22.08
CA TRP A 17 2.46 7.41 -20.74
C TRP A 17 2.48 5.88 -20.75
N ASN A 18 1.68 5.25 -21.60
CA ASN A 18 1.68 3.78 -21.76
C ASN A 18 3.04 3.25 -22.24
N LYS A 19 3.70 3.96 -23.16
CA LYS A 19 5.05 3.61 -23.63
C LYS A 19 6.07 3.70 -22.51
N MET A 20 6.04 4.78 -21.73
CA MET A 20 6.93 4.95 -20.57
C MET A 20 6.66 3.91 -19.49
N LYS A 21 5.39 3.65 -19.20
CA LYS A 21 4.96 2.62 -18.25
C LYS A 21 5.51 1.25 -18.63
N THR A 22 5.31 0.82 -19.88
CA THR A 22 5.82 -0.47 -20.36
C THR A 22 7.34 -0.54 -20.26
N LYS A 23 8.05 0.50 -20.72
CA LYS A 23 9.51 0.54 -20.71
C LYS A 23 10.11 0.49 -19.30
N ASN A 24 9.48 1.18 -18.34
CA ASN A 24 10.00 1.33 -16.98
C ASN A 24 9.46 0.26 -16.02
N MET A 25 8.42 -0.48 -16.39
CA MET A 25 7.74 -1.46 -15.54
C MET A 25 8.72 -2.46 -14.94
N CYS A 26 9.60 -3.02 -15.77
CA CYS A 26 10.62 -3.96 -15.33
C CYS A 26 11.52 -3.38 -14.23
N GLN A 27 12.05 -2.17 -14.44
CA GLN A 27 12.92 -1.51 -13.47
C GLN A 27 12.16 -1.21 -12.16
N THR A 28 10.92 -0.74 -12.25
CA THR A 28 10.07 -0.46 -11.10
C THR A 28 9.80 -1.71 -10.27
N ILE A 29 9.38 -2.80 -10.92
CA ILE A 29 9.10 -4.08 -10.26
C ILE A 29 10.38 -4.63 -9.62
N CYS A 30 11.50 -4.69 -10.35
CA CYS A 30 12.76 -5.20 -9.80
C CYS A 30 13.23 -4.36 -8.59
N THR A 31 13.15 -3.03 -8.68
CA THR A 31 13.56 -2.14 -7.59
C THR A 31 12.67 -2.33 -6.36
N ARG A 32 11.34 -2.42 -6.55
CA ARG A 32 10.41 -2.69 -5.46
C ARG A 32 10.69 -4.05 -4.84
N TYR A 33 10.85 -5.09 -5.65
CA TYR A 33 11.12 -6.46 -5.19
C TYR A 33 12.38 -6.53 -4.34
N GLN A 34 13.49 -5.95 -4.80
CA GLN A 34 14.75 -5.91 -4.05
C GLN A 34 14.59 -5.19 -2.70
N LYS A 35 13.87 -4.06 -2.67
CA LYS A 35 13.59 -3.34 -1.42
C LYS A 35 12.70 -4.14 -0.48
N THR A 36 11.65 -4.76 -1.00
CA THR A 36 10.74 -5.63 -0.23
C THR A 36 11.52 -6.79 0.37
N GLN A 37 12.39 -7.46 -0.40
CA GLN A 37 13.24 -8.56 0.08
C GLN A 37 14.23 -8.11 1.16
N GLN A 38 14.88 -6.95 0.98
CA GLN A 38 15.78 -6.39 1.99
C GLN A 38 15.03 -6.05 3.29
N ASN A 39 13.86 -5.42 3.17
CA ASN A 39 13.03 -5.09 4.32
C ASN A 39 12.52 -6.36 5.00
N LEU A 40 12.03 -7.34 4.25
CA LEU A 40 11.54 -8.61 4.78
C LEU A 40 12.62 -9.31 5.60
N LYS A 41 13.84 -9.41 5.06
CA LYS A 41 14.99 -9.97 5.78
C LYS A 41 15.26 -9.20 7.08
N LYS A 42 15.37 -7.87 7.00
CA LYS A 42 15.65 -7.01 8.16
C LYS A 42 14.58 -7.13 9.25
N GLU A 43 13.30 -7.10 8.86
CA GLU A 43 12.20 -7.15 9.81
C GLU A 43 12.05 -8.56 10.42
N THR A 44 12.33 -9.62 9.64
CA THR A 44 12.38 -11.01 10.14
C THR A 44 13.51 -11.21 11.15
N GLU A 45 14.73 -10.74 10.85
CA GLU A 45 15.86 -10.77 11.79
C GLU A 45 15.52 -9.99 13.08
N SER A 46 14.93 -8.81 12.94
CA SER A 46 14.49 -8.01 14.08
C SER A 46 13.38 -8.68 14.90
N LEU A 47 12.48 -9.46 14.29
CA LEU A 47 11.50 -10.26 15.03
C LEU A 47 12.17 -11.40 15.80
N GLN A 48 13.17 -12.05 15.21
CA GLN A 48 13.95 -13.09 15.89
C GLN A 48 14.74 -12.54 17.08
N ASP A 49 15.27 -11.33 16.98
CA ASP A 49 15.93 -10.66 18.10
C ASP A 49 14.96 -10.32 19.22
N MET A 50 13.77 -9.79 18.88
CA MET A 50 12.69 -9.52 19.84
C MET A 50 12.21 -10.81 20.53
N LYS A 51 12.10 -11.92 19.79
CA LYS A 51 11.75 -13.23 20.33
C LYS A 51 12.77 -13.72 21.36
N LYS A 52 14.07 -13.52 21.11
CA LYS A 52 15.14 -13.85 22.07
C LYS A 52 15.11 -12.94 23.29
N GLU A 53 14.92 -11.64 23.10
CA GLU A 53 14.85 -10.66 24.19
C GLU A 53 13.70 -10.98 25.15
N LEU A 54 12.54 -11.34 24.61
CA LEU A 54 11.35 -11.67 25.39
C LEU A 54 11.35 -13.14 25.87
N SER A 55 12.29 -13.97 25.42
CA SER A 55 12.36 -15.41 25.71
C SER A 55 11.07 -16.17 25.36
N VAL A 56 10.52 -15.85 24.17
CA VAL A 56 9.21 -16.34 23.69
C VAL A 56 9.41 -17.40 22.61
N ASP A 57 8.54 -18.41 22.54
CA ASP A 57 8.51 -19.38 21.43
C ASP A 57 7.48 -18.98 20.35
N ASP A 58 7.45 -19.70 19.22
CA ASP A 58 6.50 -19.35 18.15
C ASP A 58 5.03 -19.54 18.58
N GLY A 59 4.74 -20.49 19.45
CA GLY A 59 3.38 -20.76 19.94
C GLY A 59 2.83 -19.61 20.78
N ILE A 60 3.65 -19.10 21.71
CA ILE A 60 3.30 -17.94 22.53
C ILE A 60 3.18 -16.67 21.67
N LEU A 61 4.05 -16.52 20.66
CA LEU A 61 3.97 -15.40 19.72
C LEU A 61 2.66 -15.43 18.91
N TYR A 62 2.23 -16.60 18.43
CA TYR A 62 0.93 -16.76 17.79
C TYR A 62 -0.22 -16.44 18.75
N GLN A 63 -0.13 -16.89 20.00
CA GLN A 63 -1.13 -16.57 21.01
C GLN A 63 -1.26 -15.06 21.21
N TRP A 64 -0.14 -14.33 21.33
CA TRP A 64 -0.18 -12.87 21.48
C TRP A 64 -0.80 -12.15 20.28
N VAL A 65 -0.54 -12.66 19.07
CA VAL A 65 -1.20 -12.14 17.86
C VAL A 65 -2.71 -12.34 17.93
N THR A 66 -3.17 -13.52 18.35
CA THR A 66 -4.59 -13.82 18.55
C THR A 66 -5.21 -12.96 19.65
N ASP A 67 -4.53 -12.81 20.79
CA ASP A 67 -4.99 -11.99 21.91
C ASP A 67 -5.26 -10.53 21.47
N VAL A 68 -4.34 -9.94 20.69
CA VAL A 68 -4.49 -8.57 20.18
C VAL A 68 -5.66 -8.47 19.18
N GLN A 69 -5.84 -9.49 18.32
CA GLN A 69 -6.98 -9.54 17.40
C GLN A 69 -8.31 -9.65 18.14
N GLU A 70 -8.41 -10.55 19.12
CA GLU A 70 -9.60 -10.73 19.95
C GLU A 70 -9.89 -9.48 20.78
N TRP A 71 -8.86 -8.85 21.35
CA TRP A 71 -8.99 -7.57 22.03
C TRP A 71 -9.58 -6.49 21.11
N ALA A 72 -9.07 -6.35 19.88
CA ALA A 72 -9.61 -5.41 18.91
C ALA A 72 -11.09 -5.69 18.56
N HIS A 73 -11.52 -6.95 18.59
CA HIS A 73 -12.91 -7.34 18.35
C HIS A 73 -13.83 -7.20 19.56
N THR A 74 -13.29 -7.26 20.79
CA THR A 74 -14.06 -7.27 22.05
C THR A 74 -14.31 -5.89 22.65
N THR A 75 -13.69 -4.82 22.12
CA THR A 75 -13.86 -3.41 22.55
C THR A 75 -15.32 -2.91 22.57
N SER A 76 -16.29 -3.67 22.05
CA SER A 76 -17.73 -3.32 22.12
C SER A 76 -18.53 -4.01 23.23
N VAL A 77 -18.02 -5.01 23.95
CA VAL A 77 -18.86 -5.85 24.83
C VAL A 77 -18.13 -6.23 26.13
N GLY A 78 -18.12 -5.31 27.10
CA GLY A 78 -17.48 -5.54 28.40
C GLY A 78 -18.11 -4.72 29.51
N ASN A 79 -19.29 -5.14 29.96
CA ASN A 79 -19.95 -4.66 31.17
C ASN A 79 -19.05 -4.91 32.38
N ASN A 80 -18.63 -3.85 33.06
CA ASN A 80 -18.38 -3.77 34.52
C ASN A 80 -18.07 -2.33 34.99
N ASP A 81 -17.84 -1.38 34.08
CA ASP A 81 -17.48 0.00 34.45
C ASP A 81 -18.03 1.08 33.47
N ALA A 82 -19.31 0.94 33.09
CA ALA A 82 -19.93 1.70 31.99
C ALA A 82 -19.82 3.24 32.11
N ALA A 83 -19.63 3.78 33.31
CA ALA A 83 -19.48 5.21 33.56
C ALA A 83 -18.04 5.71 33.40
N ILE A 84 -17.02 4.90 33.71
CA ILE A 84 -15.60 5.30 33.67
C ILE A 84 -14.95 4.96 32.33
N GLN A 85 -15.40 3.90 31.65
CA GLN A 85 -14.93 3.53 30.30
C GLN A 85 -14.95 4.66 29.26
N PRO A 86 -16.01 5.47 29.11
CA PRO A 86 -15.99 6.60 28.16
C PRO A 86 -14.92 7.64 28.52
N ILE A 87 -14.62 7.84 29.81
CA ILE A 87 -13.57 8.75 30.27
C ILE A 87 -12.19 8.18 29.90
N ARG A 88 -11.97 6.88 30.12
CA ARG A 88 -10.74 6.16 29.73
C ARG A 88 -10.49 6.25 28.22
N ASN A 89 -11.51 5.96 27.41
CA ASN A 89 -11.43 6.07 25.95
C ASN A 89 -11.07 7.50 25.52
N THR A 90 -11.68 8.51 26.16
CA THR A 90 -11.39 9.92 25.88
C THR A 90 -9.93 10.27 26.21
N ILE A 91 -9.40 9.76 27.32
CA ILE A 91 -8.00 9.96 27.72
C ILE A 91 -7.05 9.32 26.68
N GLU A 92 -7.32 8.08 26.29
CA GLU A 92 -6.54 7.35 25.28
C GLU A 92 -6.55 8.10 23.95
N GLU A 93 -7.73 8.45 23.44
CA GLU A 93 -7.90 9.17 22.18
C GLU A 93 -7.18 10.52 22.18
N LEU A 94 -7.35 11.32 23.24
CA LEU A 94 -6.68 12.62 23.37
C LEU A 94 -5.15 12.46 23.43
N SER A 95 -4.65 11.43 24.13
CA SER A 95 -3.21 11.17 24.21
C SER A 95 -2.61 10.84 22.83
N LEU A 96 -3.27 9.98 22.05
CA LEU A 96 -2.87 9.60 20.69
C LEU A 96 -2.91 10.82 19.76
N CYS A 97 -4.01 11.57 19.82
CA CYS A 97 -4.20 12.82 19.10
C CYS A 97 -3.03 13.81 19.31
N ILE A 98 -2.63 14.02 20.57
CA ILE A 98 -1.53 14.93 20.92
C ILE A 98 -0.20 14.39 20.37
N LYS A 99 0.10 13.10 20.56
CA LYS A 99 1.33 12.45 20.05
C LYS A 99 1.44 12.59 18.53
N GLN A 100 0.36 12.31 17.80
CA GLN A 100 0.30 12.48 16.35
C GLN A 100 0.53 13.93 15.92
N ARG A 101 -0.09 14.90 16.61
CA ARG A 101 0.11 16.33 16.31
C ARG A 101 1.52 16.79 16.62
N GLN A 102 2.15 16.31 17.70
CA GLN A 102 3.56 16.56 18.00
C GLN A 102 4.46 16.05 16.86
N HIS A 103 4.21 14.83 16.38
CA HIS A 103 4.94 14.29 15.23
C HIS A 103 4.74 15.13 13.96
N ARG A 104 3.50 15.53 13.65
CA ARG A 104 3.17 16.39 12.49
C ARG A 104 3.79 17.79 12.58
N LEU A 105 3.96 18.35 13.78
CA LEU A 105 4.51 19.69 13.98
C LEU A 105 5.93 19.83 13.39
N TYR A 106 6.69 18.73 13.40
CA TYR A 106 8.09 18.69 12.98
C TYR A 106 8.32 17.97 11.64
N ARG A 107 7.28 17.41 11.01
CA ARG A 107 7.37 16.87 9.63
C ARG A 107 7.41 18.02 8.61
N HIS A 108 8.36 17.96 7.67
CA HIS A 108 8.67 19.05 6.74
C HIS A 108 7.51 19.43 5.79
N THR A 109 7.51 20.72 5.38
CA THR A 109 6.61 21.49 4.47
C THR A 109 5.44 22.29 5.07
N ALA A 110 5.25 22.36 6.39
CA ALA A 110 4.25 23.26 6.97
C ALA A 110 4.70 24.74 6.98
N THR A 111 3.80 25.67 6.66
CA THR A 111 4.01 27.11 6.89
C THR A 111 3.98 27.45 8.38
N ASN A 112 4.55 28.58 8.79
CA ASN A 112 4.47 29.04 10.19
C ASN A 112 3.02 29.17 10.69
N LYS A 113 2.09 29.56 9.80
CA LYS A 113 0.64 29.60 10.09
C LYS A 113 0.09 28.20 10.38
N GLY A 114 0.47 27.19 9.59
CA GLY A 114 0.08 25.79 9.81
C GLY A 114 0.61 25.24 11.13
N ARG A 115 1.90 25.48 11.44
CA ARG A 115 2.49 25.08 12.72
C ARG A 115 1.79 25.72 13.93
N ASN A 116 1.41 27.00 13.82
CA ASN A 116 0.69 27.68 14.90
C ASN A 116 -0.71 27.09 15.12
N LYS A 117 -1.42 26.72 14.05
CA LYS A 117 -2.72 26.02 14.14
C LYS A 117 -2.58 24.68 14.88
N ILE A 118 -1.54 23.91 14.55
CA ILE A 118 -1.23 22.64 15.22
C ILE A 118 -0.95 22.87 16.72
N ARG A 119 -0.10 23.86 17.07
CA ARG A 119 0.20 24.18 18.47
C ARG A 119 -1.04 24.59 19.27
N ARG A 120 -1.90 25.44 18.70
CA ARG A 120 -3.16 25.85 19.36
C ARG A 120 -4.05 24.65 19.65
N LYS A 121 -4.29 23.80 18.64
CA LYS A 121 -5.12 22.61 18.79
C LYS A 121 -4.53 21.62 19.80
N MET A 122 -3.21 21.42 19.77
CA MET A 122 -2.49 20.58 20.73
C MET A 122 -2.62 21.12 22.17
N ASN A 123 -2.59 22.44 22.37
CA ASN A 123 -2.78 23.03 23.69
C ASN A 123 -4.24 22.88 24.19
N GLU A 124 -5.22 23.01 23.29
CA GLU A 124 -6.63 22.74 23.62
C GLU A 124 -6.83 21.29 24.05
N GLU A 125 -6.25 20.34 23.32
CA GLU A 125 -6.32 18.91 23.62
C GLU A 125 -5.59 18.57 24.92
N ARG A 126 -4.43 19.17 25.20
CA ARG A 126 -3.73 19.02 26.49
C ARG A 126 -4.59 19.47 27.67
N LYS A 127 -5.33 20.58 27.53
CA LYS A 127 -6.26 21.05 28.57
C LYS A 127 -7.43 20.07 28.77
N LYS A 128 -7.99 19.54 27.68
CA LYS A 128 -9.05 18.52 27.75
C LYS A 128 -8.54 17.22 28.38
N LEU A 129 -7.31 16.82 28.06
CA LEU A 129 -6.67 15.64 28.64
C LEU A 129 -6.47 15.82 30.15
N SER A 130 -5.99 16.98 30.59
CA SER A 130 -5.91 17.32 32.03
C SER A 130 -7.25 17.14 32.73
N SER A 131 -8.31 17.75 32.18
CA SER A 131 -9.64 17.68 32.77
C SER A 131 -10.20 16.25 32.79
N SER A 132 -9.93 15.45 31.76
CA SER A 132 -10.39 14.05 31.69
C SER A 132 -9.63 13.17 32.68
N ILE A 133 -8.32 13.39 32.85
CA ILE A 133 -7.50 12.72 33.86
C ILE A 133 -7.98 13.07 35.28
N GLU A 134 -8.30 14.33 35.55
CA GLU A 134 -8.86 14.75 36.85
C GLU A 134 -10.20 14.07 37.12
N GLN A 135 -11.09 13.99 36.12
CA GLN A 135 -12.37 13.28 36.23
C GLN A 135 -12.16 11.79 36.49
N HIS A 136 -11.24 11.14 35.79
CA HIS A 136 -10.89 9.74 36.02
C HIS A 136 -10.33 9.54 37.44
N ASN A 137 -9.33 10.33 37.85
CA ASN A 137 -8.65 10.19 39.14
C ASN A 137 -9.54 10.51 40.35
N ALA A 138 -10.69 11.17 40.15
CA ALA A 138 -11.71 11.38 41.16
C ALA A 138 -12.59 10.14 41.39
N LEU A 139 -12.71 9.27 40.39
CA LEU A 139 -13.61 8.11 40.38
C LEU A 139 -12.90 6.79 40.70
N VAL A 140 -11.58 6.76 40.73
CA VAL A 140 -10.79 5.53 40.87
C VAL A 140 -9.85 5.59 42.08
N ASP A 141 -9.57 4.42 42.64
CA ASP A 141 -8.62 4.22 43.73
C ASP A 141 -7.21 4.77 43.42
N PRO A 142 -6.44 5.19 44.45
CA PRO A 142 -5.10 5.75 44.29
C PRO A 142 -4.13 4.91 43.45
N SER A 143 -4.26 3.59 43.44
CA SER A 143 -3.42 2.65 42.68
C SER A 143 -3.60 2.74 41.16
N PHE A 144 -4.74 3.25 40.68
CA PHE A 144 -5.05 3.35 39.26
C PHE A 144 -5.07 4.80 38.77
N LYS A 145 -4.63 5.76 39.60
CA LYS A 145 -4.58 7.16 39.21
C LYS A 145 -3.48 7.40 38.19
N VAL A 146 -3.78 8.21 37.19
CA VAL A 146 -2.81 8.71 36.21
C VAL A 146 -2.05 9.87 36.83
N VAL A 147 -0.73 9.78 36.92
CA VAL A 147 0.11 10.70 37.69
C VAL A 147 0.38 12.01 36.96
N SER A 148 0.68 11.97 35.66
CA SER A 148 1.02 13.18 34.89
C SER A 148 0.67 13.09 33.41
N ILE A 149 0.36 14.24 32.81
CA ILE A 149 0.18 14.40 31.36
C ILE A 149 1.48 14.06 30.63
N GLU A 150 2.63 14.48 31.16
CA GLU A 150 3.93 14.25 30.55
C GLU A 150 4.26 12.75 30.47
N GLU A 151 3.85 11.96 31.46
CA GLU A 151 4.01 10.50 31.45
C GLU A 151 3.08 9.86 30.41
N VAL A 152 1.79 10.22 30.41
CA VAL A 152 0.81 9.74 29.41
C VAL A 152 1.28 9.95 27.97
N LEU A 153 1.98 11.06 27.73
CA LEU A 153 2.47 11.43 26.41
C LEU A 153 3.80 10.76 26.02
N GLN A 154 4.41 9.94 26.88
CA GLN A 154 5.54 9.09 26.50
C GLN A 154 5.08 7.96 25.55
N ASN A 155 5.95 7.52 24.64
CA ASN A 155 5.60 6.50 23.65
C ASN A 155 5.32 5.13 24.29
N ASP A 156 5.98 4.81 25.40
CA ASP A 156 5.88 3.51 26.08
C ASP A 156 4.97 3.53 27.31
N PHE A 157 4.14 4.58 27.46
CA PHE A 157 3.20 4.67 28.58
C PHE A 157 2.06 3.68 28.42
N VAL A 158 1.86 2.83 29.43
CA VAL A 158 0.75 1.87 29.52
C VAL A 158 -0.25 2.38 30.54
N PHE A 159 -1.53 2.43 30.17
CA PHE A 159 -2.55 2.90 31.09
C PHE A 159 -2.82 1.87 32.20
N PRO A 160 -3.10 2.30 33.45
CA PRO A 160 -3.35 1.38 34.56
C PRO A 160 -4.49 0.38 34.33
N TRP A 161 -5.50 0.78 33.54
CA TRP A 161 -6.65 -0.08 33.19
C TRP A 161 -6.41 -0.98 31.97
N GLN A 162 -5.26 -0.86 31.30
CA GLN A 162 -4.82 -1.76 30.23
C GLN A 162 -3.95 -2.91 30.77
N LEU A 163 -3.61 -2.87 32.07
CA LEU A 163 -2.94 -3.96 32.76
C LEU A 163 -4.00 -4.98 33.20
N THR A 164 -4.11 -6.10 32.49
CA THR A 164 -4.90 -7.25 32.94
C THR A 164 -4.12 -7.98 34.03
N GLU A 165 -4.69 -8.14 35.22
CA GLU A 165 -4.07 -8.88 36.34
C GLU A 165 -3.75 -10.36 36.01
N GLN A 166 -4.28 -10.87 34.89
CA GLN A 166 -4.15 -12.26 34.46
C GLN A 166 -2.97 -12.54 33.52
N ASP A 167 -2.33 -11.51 32.95
CA ASP A 167 -1.24 -11.67 31.99
C ASP A 167 0.10 -11.20 32.57
N ASP A 168 1.13 -12.05 32.49
CA ASP A 168 2.51 -11.69 32.88
C ASP A 168 3.14 -10.64 31.93
N VAL A 169 2.51 -10.37 30.77
CA VAL A 169 3.03 -9.47 29.72
C VAL A 169 1.99 -8.43 29.33
N ASN A 170 2.38 -7.15 29.35
CA ASN A 170 1.47 -6.05 29.03
C ASN A 170 1.00 -6.07 27.55
N LEU A 171 -0.21 -5.53 27.32
CA LEU A 171 -0.80 -5.45 25.98
C LEU A 171 0.09 -4.70 24.98
N LEU A 172 0.81 -3.66 25.42
CA LEU A 172 1.72 -2.90 24.57
C LEU A 172 2.85 -3.75 23.98
N THR A 173 3.37 -4.72 24.73
CA THR A 173 4.39 -5.65 24.21
C THR A 173 3.78 -6.62 23.21
N LYS A 174 2.58 -7.14 23.50
CA LYS A 174 1.82 -7.97 22.56
C LYS A 174 1.52 -7.21 21.25
N GLU A 175 1.13 -5.94 21.34
CA GLU A 175 0.87 -5.04 20.19
C GLU A 175 2.13 -4.79 19.36
N LYS A 176 3.28 -4.52 20.00
CA LYS A 176 4.57 -4.36 19.29
C LYS A 176 4.96 -5.62 18.51
N VAL A 177 4.74 -6.79 19.10
CA VAL A 177 4.96 -8.08 18.43
C VAL A 177 3.96 -8.25 17.29
N PHE A 178 2.68 -7.98 17.52
CA PHE A 178 1.63 -8.04 16.53
C PHE A 178 1.95 -7.17 15.31
N ASP A 179 2.27 -5.89 15.50
CA ASP A 179 2.62 -4.96 14.43
C ASP A 179 3.81 -5.47 13.59
N LYS A 180 4.80 -6.07 14.25
CA LYS A 180 5.96 -6.65 13.59
C LYS A 180 5.58 -7.85 12.72
N VAL A 181 4.76 -8.75 13.25
CA VAL A 181 4.25 -9.92 12.51
C VAL A 181 3.40 -9.48 11.32
N MET A 182 2.50 -8.50 11.52
CA MET A 182 1.67 -7.96 10.44
C MET A 182 2.50 -7.26 9.36
N LEU A 183 3.56 -6.54 9.73
CA LEU A 183 4.48 -5.93 8.78
C LEU A 183 5.19 -6.99 7.93
N ILE A 184 5.66 -8.07 8.54
CA ILE A 184 6.30 -9.19 7.83
C ILE A 184 5.32 -9.83 6.86
N GLN A 185 4.11 -10.17 7.31
CA GLN A 185 3.06 -10.74 6.45
C GLN A 185 2.75 -9.83 5.25
N ARG A 186 2.61 -8.51 5.47
CA ARG A 186 2.38 -7.55 4.38
C ARG A 186 3.55 -7.50 3.39
N LEU A 187 4.79 -7.66 3.87
CA LEU A 187 5.97 -7.71 2.99
C LEU A 187 6.02 -9.02 2.18
N GLU A 188 5.60 -10.15 2.76
CA GLU A 188 5.46 -11.44 2.07
C GLU A 188 4.36 -11.38 0.99
N GLU A 189 3.23 -10.75 1.31
CA GLU A 189 2.15 -10.48 0.34
C GLU A 189 2.63 -9.59 -0.80
N GLU A 190 3.31 -8.48 -0.50
CA GLU A 190 3.89 -7.57 -1.51
C GLU A 190 4.89 -8.31 -2.40
N GLN A 191 5.71 -9.21 -1.84
CA GLN A 191 6.61 -10.04 -2.62
C GLN A 191 5.83 -10.91 -3.62
N THR A 192 4.75 -11.55 -3.18
CA THR A 192 3.87 -12.37 -4.02
C THR A 192 3.22 -11.56 -5.14
N VAL A 193 2.70 -10.37 -4.81
CA VAL A 193 2.10 -9.45 -5.79
C VAL A 193 3.13 -9.03 -6.84
N LEU A 194 4.35 -8.67 -6.44
CA LEU A 194 5.40 -8.24 -7.38
C LEU A 194 5.81 -9.35 -8.35
N VAL A 195 5.84 -10.61 -7.90
CA VAL A 195 6.10 -11.77 -8.76
C VAL A 195 4.96 -11.94 -9.78
N GLN A 196 3.71 -11.78 -9.36
CA GLN A 196 2.55 -11.83 -10.25
C GLN A 196 2.57 -10.67 -11.28
N GLU A 197 2.87 -9.45 -10.85
CA GLU A 197 3.01 -8.29 -11.74
C GLU A 197 4.11 -8.52 -12.79
N ALA A 198 5.26 -9.09 -12.38
CA ALA A 198 6.35 -9.41 -13.29
C ALA A 198 5.93 -10.47 -14.33
N LYS A 199 5.22 -11.52 -13.90
CA LYS A 199 4.66 -12.55 -14.80
C LYS A 199 3.69 -11.93 -15.80
N GLN A 200 2.75 -11.11 -15.33
CA GLN A 200 1.78 -10.43 -16.20
C GLN A 200 2.47 -9.51 -17.21
N HIS A 201 3.47 -8.74 -16.77
CA HIS A 201 4.25 -7.90 -17.66
C HIS A 201 4.96 -8.72 -18.75
N TRP A 202 5.58 -9.85 -18.37
CA TRP A 202 6.22 -10.75 -19.34
C TRP A 202 5.23 -11.33 -20.37
N LEU A 203 4.06 -11.81 -19.90
CA LEU A 203 3.00 -12.31 -20.77
C LEU A 203 2.48 -11.22 -21.72
N TYR A 204 2.32 -10.00 -21.24
CA TYR A 204 1.97 -8.86 -22.08
C TYR A 204 2.98 -8.66 -23.20
N LEU A 205 4.29 -8.64 -22.90
CA LEU A 205 5.33 -8.50 -23.93
C LEU A 205 5.28 -9.64 -24.97
N ARG A 206 5.10 -10.89 -24.54
CA ARG A 206 4.91 -12.04 -25.44
C ARG A 206 3.68 -11.89 -26.33
N SER A 207 2.58 -11.38 -25.80
CA SER A 207 1.36 -11.13 -26.58
C SER A 207 1.57 -10.08 -27.66
N GLN A 208 2.35 -9.03 -27.39
CA GLN A 208 2.69 -8.02 -28.38
C GLN A 208 3.59 -8.60 -29.48
N GLU A 209 4.52 -9.49 -29.12
CA GLU A 209 5.37 -10.19 -30.09
C GLU A 209 4.53 -11.06 -31.03
N HIS A 210 3.60 -11.85 -30.47
CA HIS A 210 2.70 -12.68 -31.26
C HIS A 210 1.84 -11.86 -32.22
N LYS A 211 1.27 -10.73 -31.76
CA LYS A 211 0.51 -9.80 -32.61
C LYS A 211 1.36 -9.26 -33.76
N LEU A 212 2.60 -8.85 -33.49
CA LEU A 212 3.51 -8.34 -34.54
C LEU A 212 3.88 -9.42 -35.55
N ASN A 213 4.15 -10.66 -35.11
CA ASN A 213 4.43 -11.78 -36.00
C ASN A 213 3.21 -12.12 -36.87
N SER A 214 2.01 -12.20 -36.29
CA SER A 214 0.77 -12.48 -37.04
C SER A 214 0.52 -11.44 -38.15
N LEU A 215 0.74 -10.16 -37.86
CA LEU A 215 0.64 -9.08 -38.86
C LEU A 215 1.70 -9.25 -39.97
N LEU A 216 2.91 -9.64 -39.60
CA LEU A 216 4.00 -9.88 -40.54
C LEU A 216 3.71 -11.09 -41.43
N ASP A 217 3.20 -12.17 -40.87
CA ASP A 217 2.82 -13.40 -41.58
C ASP A 217 1.68 -13.14 -42.57
N THR A 218 0.72 -12.27 -42.21
CA THR A 218 -0.35 -11.81 -43.10
C THR A 218 0.22 -11.13 -44.34
N ILE A 219 1.20 -10.24 -44.15
CA ILE A 219 1.89 -9.54 -45.25
C ILE A 219 2.69 -10.55 -46.11
N ILE A 220 3.44 -11.45 -45.47
CA ILE A 220 4.27 -12.46 -46.17
C ILE A 220 3.39 -13.40 -47.00
N SER A 221 2.20 -13.73 -46.52
CA SER A 221 1.22 -14.56 -47.22
C SER A 221 0.55 -13.85 -48.41
N GLY A 222 0.91 -12.60 -48.70
CA GLY A 222 0.36 -11.82 -49.82
C GLY A 222 -1.03 -11.24 -49.56
N VAL A 223 -1.52 -11.29 -48.31
CA VAL A 223 -2.82 -10.73 -47.95
C VAL A 223 -2.64 -9.24 -47.64
N ASN A 224 -3.42 -8.40 -48.32
CA ASN A 224 -3.44 -6.94 -48.12
C ASN A 224 -4.78 -6.48 -47.57
N PRO A 225 -5.05 -6.68 -46.26
CA PRO A 225 -6.32 -6.28 -45.65
C PRO A 225 -6.45 -4.75 -45.51
N TRP A 226 -5.35 -4.00 -45.66
CA TRP A 226 -5.31 -2.54 -45.51
C TRP A 226 -5.51 -1.79 -46.83
N ASN A 227 -5.64 -2.49 -47.96
CA ASN A 227 -5.73 -1.92 -49.31
C ASN A 227 -4.62 -0.89 -49.59
N LEU A 228 -3.42 -1.13 -49.08
CA LEU A 228 -2.26 -0.25 -49.29
C LEU A 228 -1.61 -0.53 -50.65
N PRO A 229 -0.98 0.45 -51.30
CA PRO A 229 -0.14 0.20 -52.47
C PRO A 229 1.07 -0.66 -52.10
N ASP A 230 1.71 -1.30 -53.08
CA ASP A 230 2.87 -2.20 -52.85
C ASP A 230 3.98 -1.53 -52.03
N ASP A 231 4.32 -0.29 -52.36
CA ASP A 231 5.30 0.50 -51.61
C ASP A 231 4.86 0.75 -50.15
N GLY A 232 3.56 0.91 -49.93
CA GLY A 232 2.95 1.04 -48.60
C GLY A 232 3.04 -0.25 -47.80
N ILE A 233 2.84 -1.40 -48.44
CA ILE A 233 3.01 -2.72 -47.82
C ILE A 233 4.47 -2.99 -47.47
N GLN A 234 5.40 -2.65 -48.35
CA GLN A 234 6.83 -2.75 -48.08
C GLN A 234 7.24 -1.84 -46.91
N GLY A 235 6.74 -0.60 -46.87
CA GLY A 235 6.94 0.32 -45.76
C GLY A 235 6.42 -0.21 -44.43
N LEU A 236 5.18 -0.74 -44.42
CA LEU A 236 4.58 -1.36 -43.25
C LEU A 236 5.41 -2.56 -42.76
N GLN A 237 5.84 -3.42 -43.68
CA GLN A 237 6.69 -4.57 -43.37
C GLN A 237 8.00 -4.14 -42.70
N CYS A 238 8.65 -3.09 -43.21
CA CYS A 238 9.85 -2.52 -42.60
C CYS A 238 9.60 -2.01 -41.18
N VAL A 239 8.49 -1.30 -40.95
CA VAL A 239 8.12 -0.77 -39.64
C VAL A 239 7.82 -1.90 -38.64
N LEU A 240 7.10 -2.93 -39.06
CA LEU A 240 6.79 -4.09 -38.21
C LEU A 240 8.06 -4.86 -37.83
N LYS A 241 8.96 -5.12 -38.79
CA LYS A 241 10.26 -5.75 -38.51
C LYS A 241 11.08 -4.95 -37.51
N ARG A 242 11.15 -3.62 -37.66
CA ARG A 242 11.83 -2.75 -36.70
C ARG A 242 11.21 -2.83 -35.30
N LYS A 243 9.89 -2.71 -35.19
CA LYS A 243 9.18 -2.81 -33.91
C LYS A 243 9.39 -4.17 -33.24
N LEU A 244 9.38 -5.26 -34.02
CA LEU A 244 9.62 -6.61 -33.52
C LEU A 244 11.05 -6.75 -32.98
N HIS A 245 12.04 -6.20 -33.69
CA HIS A 245 13.43 -6.17 -33.22
C HIS A 245 13.58 -5.39 -31.91
N GLU A 246 13.00 -4.19 -31.81
CA GLU A 246 13.00 -3.39 -30.58
C GLU A 246 12.32 -4.11 -29.41
N LEU A 247 11.19 -4.79 -29.67
CA LEU A 247 10.46 -5.55 -28.66
C LEU A 247 11.28 -6.74 -28.15
N ARG A 248 11.94 -7.49 -29.04
CA ARG A 248 12.81 -8.62 -28.66
C ARG A 248 13.99 -8.18 -27.81
N ALA A 249 14.66 -7.09 -28.21
CA ALA A 249 15.74 -6.51 -27.40
C ALA A 249 15.24 -6.09 -26.00
N HIS A 250 14.03 -5.55 -25.91
CA HIS A 250 13.40 -5.24 -24.63
C HIS A 250 13.06 -6.51 -23.82
N GLN A 251 12.49 -7.54 -24.45
CA GLN A 251 12.21 -8.84 -23.82
C GLN A 251 13.48 -9.46 -23.25
N ASP A 252 14.61 -9.44 -23.97
CA ASP A 252 15.89 -9.97 -23.48
C ASP A 252 16.36 -9.23 -22.22
N THR A 253 16.22 -7.91 -22.21
CA THR A 253 16.54 -7.07 -21.04
C THR A 253 15.62 -7.41 -19.85
N VAL A 254 14.32 -7.54 -20.10
CA VAL A 254 13.32 -7.87 -19.07
C VAL A 254 13.55 -9.27 -18.51
N LYS A 255 13.80 -10.24 -19.38
CA LYS A 255 14.11 -11.63 -19.00
C LYS A 255 15.33 -11.68 -18.07
N THR A 256 16.41 -10.98 -18.44
CA THR A 256 17.63 -10.91 -17.62
C THR A 256 17.35 -10.24 -16.27
N SER A 257 16.54 -9.18 -16.24
CA SER A 257 16.21 -8.47 -15.01
C SER A 257 15.33 -9.31 -14.06
N TYR A 258 14.38 -10.05 -14.62
CA TYR A 258 13.47 -10.92 -13.86
C TYR A 258 14.11 -12.23 -13.41
N GLN A 259 15.24 -12.65 -13.97
CA GLN A 259 16.03 -13.76 -13.41
C GLN A 259 16.49 -13.48 -11.97
N ALA A 260 16.63 -12.21 -11.58
CA ALA A 260 16.96 -11.84 -10.20
C ALA A 260 15.78 -11.99 -9.22
N ILE A 261 14.57 -12.22 -9.75
CA ILE A 261 13.36 -12.51 -8.96
C ILE A 261 13.21 -14.03 -8.98
N ASP A 262 13.87 -14.71 -8.04
CA ASP A 262 14.14 -16.17 -7.96
C ASP A 262 12.94 -17.10 -8.33
N THR A 263 11.71 -16.65 -8.15
CA THR A 263 10.48 -17.43 -8.39
C THR A 263 9.90 -17.35 -9.81
N ILE A 264 10.42 -16.49 -10.69
CA ILE A 264 9.90 -16.42 -12.08
C ILE A 264 10.53 -17.52 -12.95
N THR A 265 11.72 -18.02 -12.57
CA THR A 265 12.51 -18.95 -13.37
C THR A 265 11.86 -20.34 -13.52
N GLU A 266 11.11 -20.81 -12.52
CA GLU A 266 10.41 -22.11 -12.57
C GLU A 266 9.12 -22.11 -13.41
N HIS A 267 8.60 -20.94 -13.80
CA HIS A 267 7.33 -20.83 -14.55
C HIS A 267 7.47 -20.16 -15.92
N ILE A 268 8.67 -19.73 -16.30
CA ILE A 268 8.97 -19.31 -17.69
C ILE A 268 9.13 -20.55 -18.60
N THR A 269 9.45 -21.71 -18.05
CA THR A 269 9.77 -22.94 -18.79
C THR A 269 8.61 -23.91 -18.97
N VAL A 270 7.47 -23.73 -18.28
CA VAL A 270 6.33 -24.64 -18.37
C VAL A 270 5.21 -24.04 -19.21
N GLU A 271 4.71 -24.90 -20.09
CA GLU A 271 3.82 -24.69 -21.22
C GLU A 271 2.53 -23.89 -20.95
N GLU A 272 2.05 -23.29 -22.06
CA GLU A 272 0.64 -23.02 -22.39
C GLU A 272 -0.26 -22.47 -21.27
N CYS A 273 -0.18 -21.16 -21.02
CA CYS A 273 -1.33 -20.45 -20.47
C CYS A 273 -2.20 -19.97 -21.63
N GLU A 274 -3.30 -20.68 -21.87
CA GLU A 274 -4.45 -20.18 -22.63
C GLU A 274 -4.77 -18.75 -22.23
N TYR A 275 -4.94 -17.89 -23.24
CA TYR A 275 -5.30 -16.49 -23.06
C TYR A 275 -6.69 -16.39 -22.40
N PRO A 276 -6.83 -15.80 -21.21
CA PRO A 276 -8.12 -15.29 -20.79
C PRO A 276 -8.42 -14.08 -21.68
N ASN A 277 -9.51 -14.16 -22.44
CA ASN A 277 -10.00 -13.12 -23.34
C ASN A 277 -10.47 -11.88 -22.55
N TRP A 278 -9.54 -11.12 -21.97
CA TRP A 278 -9.83 -9.85 -21.29
C TRP A 278 -9.35 -8.69 -22.15
N LEU A 279 -10.02 -8.45 -23.29
CA LEU A 279 -9.99 -7.17 -24.00
C LEU A 279 -11.03 -7.18 -25.14
N GLU A 280 -12.30 -7.28 -24.80
CA GLU A 280 -13.33 -6.56 -25.57
C GLU A 280 -13.65 -5.28 -24.79
N PRO A 281 -13.26 -4.09 -25.27
CA PRO A 281 -13.77 -2.84 -24.74
C PRO A 281 -15.27 -2.78 -25.04
N SER A 282 -16.12 -3.02 -24.05
CA SER A 282 -17.53 -2.68 -24.15
C SER A 282 -17.62 -1.17 -24.40
N GLU A 283 -18.16 -0.79 -25.54
CA GLU A 283 -18.52 0.60 -25.87
C GLU A 283 -19.55 1.10 -24.85
N VAL A 284 -19.09 1.64 -23.72
CA VAL A 284 -19.95 2.38 -22.82
C VAL A 284 -19.91 3.84 -23.29
N LEU A 285 -20.92 4.18 -24.10
CA LEU A 285 -21.29 5.55 -24.45
C LEU A 285 -21.42 6.40 -23.18
N TYR A 286 -20.42 7.23 -22.90
CA TYR A 286 -20.50 8.23 -21.85
C TYR A 286 -21.36 9.40 -22.37
N SER A 287 -22.66 9.35 -22.07
CA SER A 287 -23.55 10.51 -22.20
C SER A 287 -23.11 11.58 -21.20
N SER A 288 -22.62 12.69 -21.73
CA SER A 288 -22.33 13.91 -20.99
C SER A 288 -23.64 14.50 -20.47
N SER A 289 -23.80 14.57 -19.15
CA SER A 289 -24.72 15.49 -18.51
C SER A 289 -23.94 16.34 -17.52
N ASN A 290 -23.81 17.62 -17.83
CA ASN A 290 -23.51 18.64 -16.84
C ASN A 290 -24.71 18.73 -15.89
N ASP A 291 -24.46 18.79 -14.59
CA ASP A 291 -25.01 19.82 -13.69
C ASP A 291 -24.57 19.61 -12.24
N LEU A 292 -24.61 20.72 -11.48
CA LEU A 292 -24.39 20.91 -10.03
C LEU A 292 -22.93 21.23 -9.64
N SER A 293 -22.53 22.46 -9.27
CA SER A 293 -23.05 23.46 -8.31
C SER A 293 -22.88 23.07 -6.83
N SER A 294 -22.17 23.96 -6.11
CA SER A 294 -22.07 24.22 -4.66
C SER A 294 -21.57 23.14 -3.70
N ASP A 295 -20.51 23.54 -2.98
CA ASP A 295 -20.39 23.64 -1.52
C ASP A 295 -20.69 22.44 -0.59
N GLU A 296 -19.78 22.31 0.40
CA GLU A 296 -19.87 21.51 1.63
C GLU A 296 -19.77 19.98 1.38
N ASP A 297 -19.04 19.17 2.14
CA ASP A 297 -18.76 19.20 3.56
C ASP A 297 -17.56 18.33 3.93
N ASP A 298 -17.12 18.56 5.15
CA ASP A 298 -16.24 17.72 5.96
C ASP A 298 -16.59 16.22 5.90
N ALA A 299 -15.57 15.37 5.75
CA ALA A 299 -15.64 13.98 6.22
C ALA A 299 -14.24 13.43 6.54
N PHE A 300 -13.96 13.40 7.85
CA PHE A 300 -13.26 12.35 8.59
C PHE A 300 -12.52 11.28 7.76
N LEU A 301 -11.19 11.29 7.86
CA LEU A 301 -10.39 10.08 7.73
C LEU A 301 -9.90 9.72 9.14
N LEU A 302 -10.63 8.76 9.74
CA LEU A 302 -10.17 7.95 10.87
C LEU A 302 -8.96 7.13 10.43
#